data_AF-A0A836X417-F1
#
_entry.id   AF-A0A836X417-F1
#
_cell.length_a   1.000
_cell.length_b   1.000
_cell.length_c   1.000
_cell.angle_alpha   90.00
_cell.angle_beta   90.00
_cell.angle_gamma   90.00
#
_symmetry.space_group_name_H-M   'P 1'
#
loop_
_entity.id
_entity.type
_entity.pdbx_description
1 polymer ?
#
loop_
_entity_poly.entity_id
_entity_poly.type
_entity_poly.pdbx_seq_one_letter_code
_entity_poly.pdbx_strand_id
1 'polypeptide(L)'
;MVEQPPSDYYDYYPTIALERPVVLGGIPSSPYREVGHSLGALAGLPLVDLDHWIEHHAGMSLWEALQQKGEPVLREAAIELITRAMASRPCSLLILGAAAPLVDTALEQVQKSAALVWLHGPPTAMYWALRQEQQEKGPQPSPFVPFPLERFEQLNPLLQTLRLYQQQADLCLEVFEVRETVNRLFAALSDLGGAVVDEFRDV
;
A
#
# COMPACT_ATOMS: atom_id res chain seq x y z
N MET A 1 40.42 -23.08 13.78
CA MET A 1 39.22 -23.04 12.92
C MET A 1 38.55 -21.71 13.22
N VAL A 2 38.53 -20.79 12.26
CA VAL A 2 37.82 -19.52 12.40
C VAL A 2 36.37 -19.84 12.10
N GLU A 3 35.49 -19.77 13.09
CA GLU A 3 34.05 -19.80 12.85
C GLU A 3 33.72 -18.67 11.88
N GLN A 4 33.10 -19.02 10.75
CA GLN A 4 32.54 -18.00 9.88
C GLN A 4 31.36 -17.37 10.61
N PRO A 5 31.25 -16.03 10.61
CA PRO A 5 30.05 -15.40 11.15
C PRO A 5 28.84 -15.95 10.40
N PRO A 6 27.70 -16.13 11.08
CA PRO A 6 26.48 -16.58 10.42
C PRO A 6 26.13 -15.59 9.29
N SER A 7 25.56 -16.10 8.20
CA SER A 7 25.41 -15.38 6.92
C SER A 7 24.50 -14.15 6.99
N ASP A 8 23.85 -13.96 8.13
CA ASP A 8 22.82 -12.98 8.47
C ASP A 8 23.33 -11.90 9.44
N TYR A 9 24.62 -11.89 9.78
CA TYR A 9 25.22 -10.98 10.77
C TYR A 9 25.05 -9.47 10.44
N TYR A 10 24.77 -9.13 9.19
CA TYR A 10 24.49 -7.75 8.73
C TYR A 10 23.07 -7.55 8.20
N ASP A 11 22.20 -8.56 8.33
CA ASP A 11 20.82 -8.43 7.89
C ASP A 11 20.04 -7.57 8.88
N TYR A 12 19.23 -6.65 8.34
CA TYR A 12 18.28 -5.88 9.13
C TYR A 12 17.25 -6.86 9.72
N TYR A 13 17.45 -7.29 10.96
CA TYR A 13 16.45 -8.07 11.67
C TYR A 13 15.30 -7.16 12.08
N PRO A 14 14.06 -7.44 11.63
CA PRO A 14 12.91 -6.67 12.03
C PRO A 14 12.72 -6.83 13.54
N THR A 15 12.39 -5.75 14.26
CA THR A 15 12.14 -5.83 15.73
C THR A 15 10.85 -6.62 16.01
N ILE A 16 10.04 -6.80 14.97
CA ILE A 16 8.74 -7.46 14.97
C ILE A 16 8.69 -8.37 13.74
N ALA A 17 8.35 -9.64 13.91
CA ALA A 17 8.06 -10.53 12.78
C ALA A 17 6.54 -10.61 12.57
N LEU A 18 6.09 -10.42 11.33
CA LEU A 18 4.70 -10.66 10.95
C LEU A 18 4.50 -12.11 10.50
N GLU A 19 3.44 -12.78 10.96
CA GLU A 19 3.04 -14.10 10.46
C GLU A 19 2.43 -14.01 9.05
N ARG A 20 1.71 -12.92 8.77
CA ARG A 20 1.16 -12.56 7.46
C ARG A 20 1.40 -11.09 7.10
N PRO A 21 1.50 -10.74 5.80
CA PRO A 21 1.70 -9.36 5.37
C PRO A 21 0.55 -8.44 5.81
N VAL A 22 0.84 -7.13 5.87
CA VAL A 22 -0.18 -6.10 6.07
C VAL A 22 -0.21 -5.21 4.82
N VAL A 23 -1.34 -5.20 4.13
CA VAL A 23 -1.61 -4.36 2.97
C VAL A 23 -2.22 -3.04 3.43
N LEU A 24 -1.63 -1.94 3.01
CA LEU A 24 -2.07 -0.57 3.27
C LEU A 24 -2.58 0.05 1.96
N GLY A 25 -3.87 0.36 1.94
CA GLY A 25 -4.50 1.17 0.91
C GLY A 25 -5.09 2.43 1.51
N GLY A 26 -5.57 3.32 0.64
CA GLY A 26 -6.35 4.47 1.08
C GLY A 26 -6.95 5.20 -0.09
N ILE A 27 -7.82 6.15 0.23
CA ILE A 27 -8.29 7.09 -0.78
C ILE A 27 -7.08 7.85 -1.39
N PRO A 28 -7.13 8.22 -2.69
CA PRO A 28 -6.18 9.16 -3.25
C PRO A 28 -6.01 10.39 -2.34
N SER A 29 -4.81 10.97 -2.34
CA SER A 29 -4.37 12.05 -1.45
C SER A 29 -4.28 11.72 0.06
N SER A 30 -4.58 10.49 0.50
CA SER A 30 -4.25 10.08 1.86
C SER A 30 -2.75 9.76 1.99
N PRO A 31 -2.13 9.96 3.17
CA PRO A 31 -0.69 9.81 3.34
C PRO A 31 -0.29 8.33 3.55
N TYR A 32 -0.89 7.38 2.82
CA TYR A 32 -0.60 5.94 2.96
C TYR A 32 0.90 5.62 2.80
N ARG A 33 1.61 6.37 1.94
CA ARG A 33 3.04 6.18 1.71
C ARG A 33 3.86 6.65 2.92
N GLU A 34 3.55 7.84 3.43
CA GLU A 34 4.21 8.38 4.62
C GLU A 34 3.95 7.52 5.86
N VAL A 35 2.71 7.06 6.04
CA VAL A 35 2.30 6.14 7.10
C VAL A 35 3.03 4.80 6.95
N GLY A 36 3.06 4.21 5.76
CA GLY A 36 3.72 2.93 5.50
C GLY A 36 5.23 2.98 5.73
N HIS A 37 5.91 4.02 5.24
CA HIS A 37 7.34 4.22 5.49
C HIS A 37 7.64 4.43 6.98
N SER A 38 6.86 5.27 7.66
CA SER A 38 7.05 5.54 9.09
C SER A 38 6.80 4.29 9.93
N LEU A 39 5.76 3.51 9.60
CA LEU A 39 5.45 2.25 10.27
C LEU A 39 6.52 1.19 10.03
N GLY A 40 6.99 1.04 8.78
CA GLY A 40 8.06 0.12 8.42
C GLY A 40 9.36 0.45 9.16
N ALA A 41 9.74 1.73 9.19
CA ALA A 41 10.91 2.19 9.93
C ALA A 41 10.78 1.97 11.45
N LEU A 42 9.60 2.22 12.02
CA LEU A 42 9.34 2.04 13.45
C LEU A 42 9.36 0.56 13.87
N ALA A 43 8.78 -0.33 13.04
CA ALA A 43 8.67 -1.77 13.33
C ALA A 43 9.87 -2.58 12.82
N GLY A 44 10.73 -1.99 11.99
CA GLY A 44 11.81 -2.68 11.28
C GLY A 44 11.33 -3.59 10.14
N LEU A 45 10.09 -3.41 9.66
CA LEU A 45 9.49 -4.28 8.65
C LEU A 45 9.91 -3.89 7.23
N PRO A 46 10.13 -4.88 6.32
CA PRO A 46 10.26 -4.58 4.90
C PRO A 46 8.99 -3.91 4.38
N LEU A 47 9.16 -3.00 3.42
CA LEU A 47 8.07 -2.28 2.77
C LEU A 47 8.15 -2.46 1.27
N VAL A 48 7.04 -2.87 0.67
CA VAL A 48 6.87 -2.93 -0.78
C VAL A 48 5.84 -1.89 -1.18
N ASP A 49 6.13 -1.15 -2.25
CA ASP A 49 5.21 -0.21 -2.85
C ASP A 49 4.81 -0.70 -4.24
N LEU A 50 3.52 -0.98 -4.43
CA LEU A 50 3.01 -1.60 -5.63
C LEU A 50 3.15 -0.69 -6.86
N ASP A 51 2.95 0.62 -6.71
CA ASP A 51 3.14 1.58 -7.80
C ASP A 51 4.58 1.47 -8.32
N HIS A 52 5.57 1.54 -7.42
CA HIS A 52 6.99 1.42 -7.79
C HIS A 52 7.33 0.08 -8.43
N TRP A 53 6.74 -1.01 -7.97
CA TRP A 53 6.96 -2.34 -8.55
C TRP A 53 6.39 -2.44 -9.96
N ILE A 54 5.19 -1.90 -10.19
CA ILE A 54 4.59 -1.83 -11.52
C ILE A 54 5.43 -0.96 -12.44
N GLU A 55 5.88 0.21 -11.98
CA GLU A 55 6.72 1.12 -12.76
C GLU A 55 8.06 0.49 -13.14
N HIS A 56 8.71 -0.17 -12.18
CA HIS A 56 9.96 -0.90 -12.43
C HIS A 56 9.75 -2.03 -13.44
N HIS A 57 8.68 -2.81 -13.31
CA HIS A 57 8.35 -3.88 -14.24
C HIS A 57 8.00 -3.35 -15.64
N ALA A 58 7.29 -2.22 -15.71
CA ALA A 58 6.86 -1.62 -16.97
C ALA A 58 7.97 -0.83 -17.68
N GLY A 59 8.99 -0.37 -16.95
CA GLY A 59 10.05 0.51 -17.44
C GLY A 59 9.58 1.95 -17.72
N MET A 60 8.45 2.36 -17.14
CA MET A 60 7.80 3.66 -17.33
C MET A 60 6.88 3.96 -16.15
N SER A 61 6.43 5.21 -16.00
CA SER A 61 5.51 5.56 -14.91
C SER A 61 4.17 4.84 -15.02
N LEU A 62 3.46 4.68 -13.89
CA LEU A 62 2.16 4.00 -13.85
C LEU A 62 1.16 4.66 -14.81
N TRP A 63 1.20 5.99 -14.89
CA TRP A 63 0.40 6.77 -15.83
C TRP A 63 0.74 6.45 -17.30
N GLU A 64 2.02 6.44 -17.67
CA GLU A 64 2.44 6.11 -19.04
C GLU A 64 2.06 4.68 -19.41
N ALA A 65 2.26 3.74 -18.48
CA ALA A 65 1.89 2.34 -18.67
C ALA A 65 0.37 2.21 -18.90
N LEU A 66 -0.44 2.99 -18.19
CA LEU A 66 -1.90 2.95 -18.35
C LEU A 66 -2.33 3.47 -19.72
N GLN A 67 -1.70 4.55 -20.17
CA GLN A 67 -1.98 5.12 -21.49
C GLN A 67 -1.50 4.24 -22.65
N GLN A 68 -0.36 3.56 -22.50
CA GLN A 68 0.26 2.78 -23.59
C GLN A 68 -0.21 1.33 -23.65
N LYS A 69 -0.35 0.68 -22.49
CA LYS A 69 -0.66 -0.77 -22.39
C LYS A 69 -2.12 -1.03 -22.06
N GLY A 70 -2.82 -0.06 -21.48
CA GLY A 70 -4.20 -0.17 -21.06
C GLY A 70 -4.37 -0.85 -19.70
N GLU A 71 -5.52 -0.59 -19.09
CA GLU A 71 -5.87 -1.09 -17.76
C GLU A 71 -5.85 -2.63 -17.63
N PRO A 72 -6.36 -3.44 -18.60
CA PRO A 72 -6.38 -4.90 -18.44
C PRO A 72 -4.99 -5.52 -18.27
N VAL A 73 -4.01 -5.07 -19.05
CA VAL A 73 -2.63 -5.57 -18.99
C VAL A 73 -1.97 -5.18 -17.66
N LEU A 74 -2.19 -3.94 -17.22
CA LEU A 74 -1.70 -3.47 -15.93
C LEU A 74 -2.33 -4.19 -14.75
N ARG A 75 -3.61 -4.54 -14.86
CA ARG A 75 -4.35 -5.29 -13.84
C ARG A 75 -3.78 -6.68 -13.66
N GLU A 76 -3.54 -7.39 -14.76
CA GLU A 76 -2.87 -8.70 -14.72
C GLU A 76 -1.49 -8.60 -14.03
N ALA A 77 -0.68 -7.62 -14.44
CA ALA A 77 0.64 -7.40 -13.83
C ALA A 77 0.57 -7.02 -12.34
N ALA A 78 -0.37 -6.13 -11.96
CA ALA A 78 -0.54 -5.70 -10.57
C ALA A 78 -0.93 -6.87 -9.66
N ILE A 79 -1.84 -7.74 -10.13
CA ILE A 79 -2.29 -8.93 -9.41
C ILE A 79 -1.14 -9.94 -9.25
N GLU A 80 -0.33 -10.15 -10.29
CA GLU A 80 0.87 -11.00 -10.19
C GLU A 80 1.86 -10.44 -9.16
N LEU A 81 2.17 -9.14 -9.24
CA LEU A 81 3.14 -8.47 -8.39
C LEU A 81 2.71 -8.45 -6.92
N ILE A 82 1.44 -8.13 -6.62
CA ILE A 82 0.95 -8.15 -5.23
C ILE A 82 0.89 -9.57 -4.67
N THR A 83 0.55 -10.56 -5.50
CA THR A 83 0.59 -11.98 -5.10
C THR A 83 2.00 -12.42 -4.72
N ARG A 84 2.98 -12.05 -5.55
CA ARG A 84 4.40 -12.32 -5.29
C ARG A 84 4.87 -11.60 -4.02
N ALA A 85 4.46 -10.35 -3.83
CA ALA A 85 4.82 -9.58 -2.64
C ALA A 85 4.24 -10.20 -1.37
N MET A 86 2.98 -10.63 -1.37
CA MET A 86 2.35 -11.31 -0.23
C MET A 86 3.00 -12.67 0.10
N ALA A 87 3.54 -13.37 -0.89
CA ALA A 87 4.24 -14.64 -0.70
C ALA A 87 5.70 -14.47 -0.23
N SER A 88 6.25 -13.26 -0.29
CA SER A 88 7.64 -13.00 0.06
C SER A 88 7.91 -13.13 1.56
N ARG A 89 9.13 -13.53 1.92
CA ARG A 89 9.60 -13.64 3.30
C ARG A 89 10.90 -12.83 3.48
N PRO A 90 11.11 -12.18 4.64
CA PRO A 90 10.14 -12.03 5.74
C PRO A 90 8.89 -11.24 5.31
N CYS A 91 7.77 -11.42 6.03
CA CYS A 91 6.52 -10.73 5.67
C CYS A 91 6.70 -9.21 5.74
N SER A 92 6.08 -8.51 4.80
CA SER A 92 6.25 -7.09 4.59
C SER A 92 4.97 -6.30 4.78
N LEU A 93 5.13 -5.00 4.96
CA LEU A 93 4.08 -4.02 4.70
C LEU A 93 3.98 -3.80 3.18
N LEU A 94 2.77 -3.74 2.64
CA LEU A 94 2.51 -3.60 1.20
C LEU A 94 1.65 -2.36 0.96
N ILE A 95 2.15 -1.35 0.26
CA ILE A 95 1.35 -0.17 -0.13
C ILE A 95 0.71 -0.44 -1.49
N LEU A 96 -0.63 -0.34 -1.57
CA LEU A 96 -1.34 -0.43 -2.86
C LEU A 96 -1.21 0.84 -3.70
N GLY A 97 -1.14 2.00 -3.05
CA GLY A 97 -0.93 3.28 -3.72
C GLY A 97 -2.03 3.64 -4.73
N ALA A 98 -1.62 4.34 -5.79
CA ALA A 98 -2.50 4.70 -6.89
C ALA A 98 -2.97 3.48 -7.71
N ALA A 99 -2.24 2.36 -7.64
CA ALA A 99 -2.57 1.09 -8.28
C ALA A 99 -3.70 0.31 -7.58
N ALA A 100 -4.27 0.79 -6.47
CA ALA A 100 -5.39 0.11 -5.81
C ALA A 100 -6.54 -0.30 -6.77
N PRO A 101 -6.99 0.51 -7.75
CA PRO A 101 -8.03 0.07 -8.69
C PRO A 101 -7.66 -1.15 -9.53
N LEU A 102 -6.37 -1.45 -9.69
CA LEU A 102 -5.88 -2.61 -10.45
C LEU A 102 -5.97 -3.93 -9.66
N VAL A 103 -6.15 -3.88 -8.34
CA VAL A 103 -6.14 -5.07 -7.45
C VAL A 103 -7.54 -5.45 -6.96
N ASP A 104 -8.58 -4.69 -7.34
CA ASP A 104 -9.95 -4.85 -6.83
C ASP A 104 -10.53 -6.27 -6.99
N THR A 105 -10.23 -6.94 -8.10
CA THR A 105 -10.63 -8.32 -8.39
C THR A 105 -9.85 -9.38 -7.62
N ALA A 106 -8.72 -9.03 -7.00
CA ALA A 106 -7.90 -9.93 -6.19
C ALA A 106 -8.10 -9.71 -4.68
N LEU A 107 -9.06 -8.86 -4.27
CA LEU A 107 -9.29 -8.54 -2.87
C LEU A 107 -9.59 -9.77 -2.00
N GLU A 108 -10.34 -10.76 -2.50
CA GLU A 108 -10.59 -12.01 -1.77
C GLU A 108 -9.30 -12.78 -1.47
N GLN A 109 -8.34 -12.76 -2.41
CA GLN A 109 -7.03 -13.38 -2.22
C GLN A 109 -6.20 -12.60 -1.20
N VAL A 110 -6.26 -11.26 -1.27
CA VAL A 110 -5.61 -10.37 -0.31
C VAL A 110 -6.11 -10.67 1.10
N GLN A 111 -7.42 -10.69 1.34
CA GLN A 111 -8.00 -10.96 2.67
C GLN A 111 -7.61 -12.34 3.23
N LYS A 112 -7.47 -13.35 2.37
CA LYS A 112 -7.05 -14.70 2.79
C LYS A 112 -5.58 -14.77 3.19
N SER A 113 -4.74 -13.92 2.61
CA SER A 113 -3.28 -14.05 2.70
C SER A 113 -2.61 -12.95 3.52
N ALA A 114 -3.28 -11.82 3.71
CA ALA A 114 -2.77 -10.61 4.35
C ALA A 114 -3.89 -9.89 5.11
N ALA A 115 -3.51 -9.01 6.04
CA ALA A 115 -4.45 -8.07 6.64
C ALA A 115 -4.58 -6.82 5.75
N LEU A 116 -5.79 -6.34 5.51
CA LEU A 116 -6.05 -5.12 4.74
C LEU A 116 -6.39 -3.95 5.68
N VAL A 117 -5.56 -2.92 5.63
CA VAL A 117 -5.78 -1.63 6.27
C VAL A 117 -6.18 -0.61 5.22
N TRP A 118 -7.26 0.13 5.48
CA TRP A 118 -7.76 1.18 4.59
C TRP A 118 -7.78 2.55 5.26
N LEU A 119 -7.02 3.50 4.70
CA LEU A 119 -7.05 4.89 5.11
C LEU A 119 -8.20 5.61 4.39
N HIS A 120 -9.26 5.89 5.14
CA HIS A 120 -10.43 6.56 4.61
C HIS A 120 -10.38 8.07 4.87
N GLY A 121 -11.20 8.79 4.11
CA GLY A 121 -11.45 10.21 4.33
C GLY A 121 -12.68 10.66 3.56
N PRO A 122 -13.15 11.89 3.79
CA PRO A 122 -14.33 12.41 3.13
C PRO A 122 -14.08 12.55 1.61
N PRO A 123 -14.93 11.97 0.74
CA PRO A 123 -14.77 12.06 -0.72
C PRO A 123 -14.66 13.50 -1.24
N THR A 124 -15.32 14.45 -0.59
CA THR A 124 -15.25 15.87 -0.96
C THR A 124 -13.86 16.46 -0.74
N ALA A 125 -13.16 16.08 0.34
CA ALA A 125 -11.77 16.52 0.55
C ALA A 125 -10.83 15.90 -0.48
N MET A 126 -11.01 14.61 -0.78
CA MET A 126 -10.28 13.92 -1.85
C MET A 126 -10.43 14.64 -3.19
N TYR A 127 -11.65 15.03 -3.57
CA TYR A 127 -11.91 15.77 -4.80
C TYR A 127 -11.13 17.09 -4.87
N TRP A 128 -11.18 17.90 -3.81
CA TRP A 128 -10.46 19.18 -3.78
C TRP A 128 -8.94 19.00 -3.82
N ALA A 129 -8.42 18.01 -3.10
CA ALA A 129 -7.00 17.69 -3.10
C ALA A 129 -6.51 17.22 -4.48
N LEU A 130 -7.23 16.30 -5.12
CA LEU A 130 -6.93 15.83 -6.47
C LEU A 130 -6.97 16.96 -7.50
N ARG A 131 -7.94 17.86 -7.40
CA ARG A 131 -8.07 18.99 -8.32
C ARG A 131 -6.90 19.97 -8.17
N GLN A 132 -6.47 20.24 -6.93
CA GLN A 132 -5.28 21.04 -6.67
C GLN A 132 -4.02 20.35 -7.22
N GLU A 133 -3.86 19.06 -6.97
CA GLU A 133 -2.72 18.29 -7.47
C GLU A 133 -2.63 18.31 -9.00
N GLN A 134 -3.75 18.17 -9.71
CA GLN A 134 -3.78 18.26 -11.18
C GLN A 134 -3.38 19.64 -11.71
N GLN A 135 -3.69 20.71 -10.98
CA GLN A 135 -3.27 22.07 -11.35
C GLN A 135 -1.76 22.27 -11.18
N GLU A 136 -1.17 21.65 -10.16
CA GLU A 136 0.26 21.78 -9.84
C GLU A 136 1.14 20.83 -10.67
N LYS A 137 0.67 19.59 -10.88
CA LYS A 137 1.49 18.48 -11.37
C LYS A 137 0.92 17.77 -12.60
N GLY A 138 -0.29 18.11 -13.04
CA GLY A 138 -0.97 17.45 -14.15
C GLY A 138 -1.54 16.07 -13.77
N PRO A 139 -1.85 15.21 -14.76
CA PRO A 139 -2.58 13.94 -14.51
C PRO A 139 -1.72 12.81 -13.94
N GLN A 140 -0.39 12.92 -14.03
CA GLN A 140 0.53 11.81 -13.78
C GLN A 140 0.40 11.18 -12.38
N PRO A 141 0.33 11.95 -11.27
CA PRO A 141 0.28 11.36 -9.92
C PRO A 141 -1.01 10.58 -9.61
N SER A 142 -2.05 10.79 -10.42
CA SER A 142 -3.40 10.27 -10.19
C SER A 142 -3.95 9.58 -11.45
N PRO A 143 -3.37 8.45 -11.89
CA PRO A 143 -3.61 7.85 -13.20
C PRO A 143 -5.04 7.36 -13.44
N PHE A 144 -5.77 7.01 -12.38
CA PHE A 144 -7.18 6.59 -12.47
C PHE A 144 -8.18 7.73 -12.27
N VAL A 145 -7.70 8.97 -12.19
CA VAL A 145 -8.54 10.16 -12.03
C VAL A 145 -8.68 10.86 -13.39
N PRO A 146 -9.91 11.15 -13.85
CA PRO A 146 -10.11 11.88 -15.09
C PRO A 146 -9.35 13.22 -15.11
N PHE A 147 -8.78 13.56 -16.27
CA PHE A 147 -8.10 14.83 -16.50
C PHE A 147 -8.70 15.55 -17.72
N PRO A 148 -9.18 16.79 -17.57
CA PRO A 148 -9.26 17.56 -16.32
C PRO A 148 -10.36 17.04 -15.37
N LEU A 149 -10.10 17.15 -14.05
CA LEU A 149 -11.10 16.95 -13.00
C LEU A 149 -11.87 18.26 -12.74
N GLU A 150 -13.07 18.35 -13.28
CA GLU A 150 -13.92 19.56 -13.25
C GLU A 150 -15.13 19.43 -12.34
N ARG A 151 -15.63 18.20 -12.17
CA ARG A 151 -16.86 17.88 -11.44
C ARG A 151 -16.65 16.68 -10.54
N PHE A 152 -17.27 16.70 -9.36
CA PHE A 152 -17.16 15.65 -8.36
C PHE A 152 -17.61 14.28 -8.89
N GLU A 153 -18.66 14.25 -9.71
CA GLU A 153 -19.27 13.03 -10.25
C GLU A 153 -18.32 12.25 -11.17
N GLN A 154 -17.27 12.88 -11.71
CA GLN A 154 -16.22 12.20 -12.47
C GLN A 154 -15.46 11.16 -11.62
N LEU A 155 -15.49 11.28 -10.29
CA LEU A 155 -14.88 10.33 -9.36
C LEU A 155 -15.78 9.14 -9.03
N ASN A 156 -17.05 9.12 -9.48
CA ASN A 156 -17.98 8.04 -9.13
C ASN A 156 -17.47 6.64 -9.48
N PRO A 157 -16.87 6.38 -10.65
CA PRO A 157 -16.31 5.06 -10.96
C PRO A 157 -15.22 4.66 -9.98
N LEU A 158 -14.27 5.55 -9.70
CA LEU A 158 -13.19 5.31 -8.75
C LEU A 158 -13.74 5.05 -7.34
N LEU A 159 -14.67 5.88 -6.86
CA LEU A 159 -15.29 5.72 -5.54
C LEU A 159 -16.06 4.39 -5.40
N GLN A 160 -16.66 3.88 -6.48
CA GLN A 160 -17.30 2.57 -6.47
C GLN A 160 -16.28 1.44 -6.26
N THR A 161 -15.16 1.49 -6.97
CA THR A 161 -14.06 0.53 -6.78
C THR A 161 -13.45 0.64 -5.38
N LEU A 162 -13.15 1.85 -4.91
CA LEU A 162 -12.54 2.07 -3.60
C LEU A 162 -13.44 1.65 -2.44
N ARG A 163 -14.77 1.65 -2.62
CA ARG A 163 -15.72 1.16 -1.62
C ARG A 163 -15.51 -0.33 -1.30
N LEU A 164 -15.07 -1.13 -2.27
CA LEU A 164 -14.78 -2.55 -2.07
C LEU A 164 -13.69 -2.74 -1.02
N TYR A 165 -12.62 -1.93 -1.10
CA TYR A 165 -11.54 -1.94 -0.12
C TYR A 165 -12.02 -1.56 1.27
N GLN A 166 -12.79 -0.47 1.38
CA GLN A 166 -13.33 -0.03 2.66
C GLN A 166 -14.23 -1.09 3.32
N GLN A 167 -15.01 -1.82 2.53
CA GLN A 167 -15.90 -2.88 3.03
C GLN A 167 -15.15 -4.16 3.45
N GLN A 168 -14.00 -4.40 2.83
CA GLN A 168 -13.21 -5.60 3.01
C GLN A 168 -12.01 -5.42 3.95
N ALA A 169 -11.72 -4.19 4.37
CA ALA A 169 -10.60 -3.93 5.27
C ALA A 169 -10.84 -4.53 6.67
N ASP A 170 -9.81 -5.18 7.20
CA ASP A 170 -9.75 -5.60 8.60
C ASP A 170 -9.71 -4.38 9.55
N LEU A 171 -9.16 -3.26 9.07
CA LEU A 171 -9.11 -2.01 9.80
C LEU A 171 -9.28 -0.79 8.88
N CYS A 172 -10.27 0.05 9.17
CA CYS A 172 -10.45 1.35 8.55
C CYS A 172 -10.02 2.47 9.50
N LEU A 173 -9.19 3.41 9.02
CA LEU A 173 -8.73 4.55 9.80
C LEU A 173 -8.97 5.87 9.07
N GLU A 174 -9.51 6.86 9.77
CA GLU A 174 -9.44 8.25 9.34
C GLU A 174 -8.06 8.82 9.70
N VAL A 175 -7.47 9.60 8.80
CA VAL A 175 -6.16 10.19 9.01
C VAL A 175 -6.32 11.68 9.34
N PHE A 176 -6.02 12.03 10.58
CA PHE A 176 -5.92 13.42 11.03
C PHE A 176 -4.45 13.86 11.11
N GLU A 177 -3.59 13.00 11.66
CA GLU A 177 -2.14 13.20 11.76
C GLU A 177 -1.43 11.88 11.48
N VAL A 178 -0.39 11.92 10.64
CA VAL A 178 0.40 10.73 10.26
C VAL A 178 0.97 10.01 11.48
N ARG A 179 1.55 10.75 12.44
CA ARG A 179 2.15 10.17 13.64
C ARG A 179 1.13 9.42 14.49
N GLU A 180 -0.06 9.97 14.65
CA GLU A 180 -1.14 9.31 15.39
C GLU A 180 -1.58 8.03 14.67
N THR A 181 -1.79 8.10 13.35
CA THR A 181 -2.16 6.93 12.53
C THR A 181 -1.09 5.84 12.62
N VAL A 182 0.19 6.18 12.55
CA VAL A 182 1.31 5.24 12.69
C VAL A 182 1.29 4.57 14.07
N ASN A 183 1.12 5.34 15.15
CA ASN A 183 1.05 4.77 16.50
C ASN A 183 -0.13 3.80 16.65
N ARG A 184 -1.31 4.16 16.11
CA ARG A 184 -2.50 3.31 16.13
C ARG A 184 -2.29 2.03 15.32
N LEU A 185 -1.69 2.13 14.14
CA LEU A 185 -1.37 0.95 13.32
C LEU A 185 -0.33 0.06 13.96
N PHE A 186 0.72 0.64 14.52
CA PHE A 186 1.76 -0.10 15.24
C PHE A 186 1.16 -0.92 16.39
N ALA A 187 0.26 -0.32 17.18
CA ALA A 187 -0.44 -1.01 18.25
C ALA A 187 -1.36 -2.14 17.74
N ALA A 188 -1.88 -2.03 16.52
CA ALA A 188 -2.76 -3.03 15.89
C ALA A 188 -2.00 -4.13 15.13
N LEU A 189 -0.67 -4.03 14.98
CA LEU A 189 0.11 -5.01 14.19
C LEU A 189 0.03 -6.43 14.76
N SER A 190 -0.07 -6.61 16.08
CA SER A 190 -0.27 -7.93 16.71
C SER A 190 -1.53 -8.61 16.22
N ASP A 191 -2.63 -7.85 16.16
CA ASP A 191 -3.94 -8.39 15.84
C ASP A 191 -4.11 -8.56 14.33
N LEU A 192 -3.54 -7.64 13.54
CA LEU A 192 -3.61 -7.67 12.08
C LEU A 192 -2.69 -8.73 11.48
N GLY A 193 -1.40 -8.68 11.82
CA GLY A 193 -0.35 -9.46 11.18
C GLY A 193 0.17 -10.63 12.00
N GLY A 194 -0.39 -10.90 13.19
CA GLY A 194 0.12 -11.91 14.11
C GLY A 194 1.50 -11.53 14.66
N ALA A 195 1.75 -10.23 14.86
CA ALA A 195 3.08 -9.73 15.20
C ALA A 195 3.64 -10.38 16.48
N VAL A 196 4.74 -11.11 16.34
CA VAL A 196 5.50 -11.67 17.46
C VAL A 196 6.75 -10.81 17.64
N VAL A 197 7.04 -10.44 18.90
CA VAL A 197 8.33 -9.81 19.24
C VAL A 197 9.40 -10.87 19.02
N ASP A 198 10.34 -10.60 18.13
CA ASP A 198 11.43 -11.55 17.90
C ASP A 198 12.40 -11.49 19.10
N GLU A 199 12.39 -12.52 19.95
CA GLU A 199 13.12 -12.57 21.22
C GLU A 199 14.65 -12.70 21.04
N PHE A 200 15.18 -12.75 19.81
CA PHE A 200 16.62 -12.84 19.53
C PHE A 200 17.41 -11.54 19.77
N ARG A 201 17.02 -10.76 20.79
CA ARG A 201 17.74 -9.55 21.22
C ARG A 201 18.73 -9.78 22.36
N ASP A 202 18.81 -10.99 22.91
CA ASP A 202 19.74 -11.35 23.99
C ASP A 202 20.75 -12.43 23.55
N VAL A 203 21.77 -12.05 22.77
CA VAL A 203 23.12 -12.68 22.81
C VAL A 203 24.19 -11.63 22.51
#